data_AF-A0AAD5SVV6-F1
#
_entry.id   AF-A0AAD5SVV6-F1
#
_cell.length_a   1.000
_cell.length_b   1.000
_cell.length_c   1.000
_cell.angle_alpha   90.00
_cell.angle_beta   90.00
_cell.angle_gamma   90.00
#
_symmetry.space_group_name_H-M   'P 1'
#
loop_
_entity.id
_entity.type
_entity.pdbx_description
1 polymer ?
#
loop_
_entity_poly.entity_id
_entity_poly.type
_entity_poly.pdbx_seq_one_letter_code
_entity_poly.pdbx_strand_id
1 'polypeptide(L)'
;KEMTELAAAQFEMAMHDLNSIQQAIDRDSVELSNLRTSIAHSEWVLVEYDQKRTEFAEVVSKLFVTQPDHEEEYYSRVLDRAVKIFYKNYLDVVNVKAALRSVTRAHNLMARDTRIGGGEYINIAAVENMFFSLHFLDLAHSYWPNLKRIEISNLLESDKFSSISTARLDILKSHIANTQNFLNNEVATVTLSLQKTFEKLDVLSNQLANARLRVLESRLQTATNDAPRILQPGSRDLLFKLDKTFLKNVVQDKVAVSNEEEIGRAAGLNYLDYEFSSLDSVVAALPPDY
;
A
#
# COMPACT_ATOMS: atom_id res chain seq x y z
N LYS A 1 10.44 -33.25 90.55
CA LYS A 1 11.12 -33.64 89.29
C LYS A 1 10.14 -33.63 88.12
N GLU A 2 9.05 -34.40 88.17
CA GLU A 2 8.02 -34.37 87.11
C GLU A 2 7.35 -32.99 86.93
N MET A 3 7.00 -32.30 88.03
CA MET A 3 6.41 -30.94 87.96
C MET A 3 7.36 -29.87 87.38
N THR A 4 8.67 -30.05 87.54
CA THR A 4 9.69 -29.13 87.01
C THR A 4 10.00 -29.41 85.54
N GLU A 5 9.90 -30.68 85.10
CA GLU A 5 10.07 -31.07 83.71
C GLU A 5 8.87 -30.67 82.85
N LEU A 6 7.65 -30.77 83.39
CA LEU A 6 6.44 -30.29 82.71
C LEU A 6 6.44 -28.77 82.51
N ALA A 7 6.88 -28.02 83.52
CA ALA A 7 7.00 -26.57 83.44
C ALA A 7 8.10 -26.12 82.46
N ALA A 8 9.22 -26.85 82.42
CA ALA A 8 10.29 -26.60 81.45
C ALA A 8 9.83 -26.89 80.00
N ALA A 9 9.13 -28.00 79.77
CA ALA A 9 8.59 -28.35 78.46
C ALA A 9 7.54 -27.33 77.97
N GLN A 10 6.67 -26.85 78.87
CA GLN A 10 5.69 -25.79 78.54
C GLN A 10 6.37 -24.46 78.21
N PHE A 11 7.47 -24.14 78.89
CA PHE A 11 8.25 -22.94 78.62
C PHE A 11 8.99 -23.01 77.27
N GLU A 12 9.61 -24.14 76.95
CA GLU A 12 10.27 -24.34 75.65
C GLU A 12 9.27 -24.27 74.48
N MET A 13 8.08 -24.84 74.65
CA MET A 13 7.02 -24.81 73.65
C MET A 13 6.49 -23.37 73.43
N ALA A 14 6.29 -22.61 74.51
CA ALA A 14 5.90 -21.20 74.41
C ALA A 14 6.99 -20.33 73.75
N MET A 15 8.27 -20.60 74.02
CA MET A 15 9.40 -19.92 73.36
C MET A 15 9.51 -20.27 71.88
N HIS A 16 9.22 -21.52 71.51
CA HIS A 16 9.17 -21.95 70.12
C HIS A 16 8.05 -21.22 69.35
N ASP A 17 6.86 -21.12 69.93
CA ASP A 17 5.72 -20.41 69.31
C ASP A 17 6.00 -18.91 69.17
N LEU A 18 6.62 -18.29 70.17
CA LEU A 18 7.05 -16.88 70.11
C LEU A 18 8.06 -16.63 68.98
N ASN A 19 9.04 -17.52 68.82
CA ASN A 19 10.01 -17.44 67.72
C ASN A 19 9.34 -17.65 66.36
N SER A 20 8.36 -18.56 66.27
CA SER A 20 7.61 -18.80 65.03
C SER A 20 6.75 -17.58 64.65
N ILE A 21 6.10 -16.94 65.62
CA ILE A 21 5.34 -15.70 65.41
C ILE A 21 6.27 -14.55 65.01
N GLN A 22 7.45 -14.42 65.64
CA GLN A 22 8.42 -13.39 65.29
C GLN A 22 8.94 -13.58 63.86
N GLN A 23 9.26 -14.81 63.45
CA GLN A 23 9.68 -15.10 62.07
C GLN A 23 8.59 -14.79 61.03
N ALA A 24 7.31 -15.03 61.38
CA ALA A 24 6.19 -14.67 60.52
C ALA A 24 6.04 -13.14 60.37
N ILE A 25 6.15 -12.40 61.49
CA ILE A 25 6.12 -10.92 61.48
C ILE A 25 7.29 -10.36 60.65
N ASP A 26 8.50 -10.90 60.81
CA ASP A 26 9.68 -10.46 60.08
C ASP A 26 9.56 -10.75 58.57
N ARG A 27 8.96 -11.89 58.20
CA ARG A 27 8.69 -12.24 56.80
C ARG A 27 7.66 -11.30 56.16
N ASP A 28 6.54 -11.06 56.83
CA ASP A 28 5.50 -10.15 56.35
C ASP A 28 6.02 -8.71 56.23
N SER A 29 6.90 -8.29 57.14
CA SER A 29 7.64 -7.02 57.09
C SER A 29 8.51 -6.89 55.83
N VAL A 30 9.24 -7.95 55.47
CA VAL A 30 10.07 -7.99 54.25
C VAL A 30 9.20 -7.99 52.99
N GLU A 31 8.11 -8.76 52.97
CA GLU A 31 7.17 -8.77 51.84
C GLU A 31 6.49 -7.40 51.65
N LEU A 32 6.09 -6.73 52.73
CA LEU A 32 5.58 -5.36 52.71
C LEU A 32 6.62 -4.35 52.21
N SER A 33 7.89 -4.50 52.61
CA SER A 33 8.99 -3.65 52.13
C SER A 33 9.24 -3.82 50.62
N ASN A 34 9.21 -5.06 50.13
CA ASN A 34 9.34 -5.39 48.72
C ASN A 34 8.16 -4.83 47.90
N LEU A 35 6.92 -4.97 48.40
CA LEU A 35 5.73 -4.38 47.79
C LEU A 35 5.82 -2.86 47.71
N ARG A 36 6.25 -2.18 48.79
CA ARG A 36 6.47 -0.73 48.78
C ARG A 36 7.50 -0.30 47.74
N THR A 37 8.59 -1.06 47.61
CA THR A 37 9.64 -0.80 46.61
C THR A 37 9.11 -0.98 45.18
N SER A 38 8.29 -2.02 44.95
CA SER A 38 7.67 -2.28 43.66
C SER A 38 6.60 -1.24 43.29
N ILE A 39 5.82 -0.76 44.26
CA ILE A 39 4.86 0.34 44.09
C ILE A 39 5.61 1.62 43.73
N ALA A 40 6.64 1.98 44.50
CA ALA A 40 7.45 3.18 44.21
C ALA A 40 8.11 3.12 42.82
N HIS A 41 8.58 1.94 42.40
CA HIS A 41 9.10 1.74 41.05
C HIS A 41 8.02 1.91 39.97
N SER A 42 6.83 1.37 40.20
CA SER A 42 5.69 1.49 39.26
C SER A 42 5.19 2.94 39.17
N GLU A 43 5.12 3.66 40.29
CA GLU A 43 4.79 5.08 40.35
C GLU A 43 5.83 5.92 39.59
N TRP A 44 7.12 5.61 39.74
CA TRP A 44 8.18 6.27 38.97
C TRP A 44 8.04 6.03 37.45
N VAL A 45 7.77 4.78 37.02
CA VAL A 45 7.52 4.45 35.61
C VAL A 45 6.29 5.19 35.07
N LEU A 46 5.22 5.31 35.85
CA LEU A 46 4.01 6.05 35.46
C LEU A 46 4.29 7.54 35.28
N VAL A 47 5.05 8.15 36.19
CA VAL A 47 5.45 9.57 36.09
C VAL A 47 6.34 9.79 34.86
N GLU A 48 7.30 8.90 34.60
CA GLU A 48 8.15 8.99 33.41
C GLU A 48 7.35 8.84 32.11
N TYR A 49 6.38 7.91 32.08
CA TYR A 49 5.48 7.74 30.95
C TYR A 49 4.61 8.98 30.71
N ASP A 50 4.03 9.56 31.76
CA ASP A 50 3.16 10.74 31.65
C ASP A 50 3.94 11.99 31.23
N GLN A 51 5.19 12.12 31.71
CA GLN A 51 6.10 13.16 31.25
C GLN A 51 6.46 12.99 29.77
N LYS A 52 6.77 11.77 29.32
CA LYS A 52 7.03 11.46 27.89
C LYS A 52 5.80 11.71 27.02
N ARG A 53 4.60 11.40 27.52
CA ARG A 53 3.33 11.67 26.85
C ARG A 53 3.10 13.17 26.68
N THR A 54 3.36 13.95 27.72
CA THR A 54 3.24 15.42 27.69
C THR A 54 4.24 16.03 26.71
N GLU A 55 5.50 15.60 26.75
CA GLU A 55 6.54 16.00 25.78
C GLU A 55 6.12 15.67 24.34
N PHE A 56 5.57 14.47 24.11
CA PHE A 56 5.08 14.06 22.80
C PHE A 56 3.90 14.92 22.32
N ALA A 57 2.91 15.17 23.19
CA ALA A 57 1.76 16.02 22.88
C ALA A 57 2.19 17.45 22.54
N GLU A 58 3.18 18.00 23.25
CA GLU A 58 3.73 19.32 22.97
C GLU A 58 4.44 19.36 21.61
N VAL A 59 5.25 18.34 21.28
CA VAL A 59 5.91 18.24 19.97
C VAL A 59 4.90 18.10 18.83
N VAL A 60 3.87 17.25 19.00
CA VAL A 60 2.80 17.09 18.02
C VAL A 60 2.04 18.39 17.83
N SER A 61 1.67 19.08 18.91
CA SER A 61 1.01 20.38 18.84
C SER A 61 1.86 21.41 18.09
N LYS A 62 3.17 21.48 18.40
CA LYS A 62 4.10 22.36 17.67
C LYS A 62 4.16 22.02 16.18
N LEU A 63 4.24 20.74 15.81
CA LEU A 63 4.25 20.30 14.41
C LEU A 63 3.02 20.76 13.60
N PHE A 64 1.85 20.87 14.23
CA PHE A 64 0.63 21.33 13.57
C PHE A 64 0.51 22.86 13.48
N VAL A 65 1.20 23.60 14.35
CA VAL A 65 1.09 25.06 14.47
C VAL A 65 2.29 25.80 13.85
N THR A 66 3.42 25.12 13.64
CA THR A 66 4.59 25.71 12.98
C THR A 66 4.28 26.09 11.53
N GLN A 67 4.61 27.34 11.17
CA GLN A 67 4.60 27.74 9.77
C GLN A 67 5.65 26.93 8.99
N PRO A 68 5.32 26.50 7.76
CA PRO A 68 6.25 25.76 6.93
C PRO A 68 7.48 26.62 6.61
N ASP A 69 8.66 26.04 6.72
CA ASP A 69 9.90 26.68 6.28
C ASP A 69 10.08 26.56 4.75
N HIS A 70 11.10 27.22 4.20
CA HIS A 70 11.36 27.17 2.75
C HIS A 70 11.69 25.77 2.21
N GLU A 71 12.28 24.90 3.03
CA GLU A 71 12.64 23.54 2.64
C GLU A 71 11.38 22.65 2.63
N GLU A 72 10.52 22.79 3.63
CA GLU A 72 9.20 22.17 3.71
C GLU A 72 8.33 22.56 2.51
N GLU A 73 8.24 23.86 2.19
CA GLU A 73 7.48 24.34 1.03
C GLU A 73 8.00 23.73 -0.28
N TYR A 74 9.32 23.67 -0.44
CA TYR A 74 9.94 23.08 -1.62
C TYR A 74 9.60 21.59 -1.75
N TYR A 75 9.83 20.79 -0.70
CA TYR A 75 9.56 19.36 -0.76
C TYR A 75 8.07 19.03 -0.83
N SER A 76 7.20 19.87 -0.25
CA SER A 76 5.74 19.73 -0.39
C SER A 76 5.29 19.91 -1.85
N ARG A 77 5.84 20.88 -2.58
CA ARG A 77 5.55 21.04 -4.02
C ARG A 77 6.11 19.88 -4.86
N VAL A 78 7.29 19.36 -4.49
CA VAL A 78 7.86 18.17 -5.13
C VAL A 78 6.96 16.96 -4.89
N LEU A 79 6.44 16.80 -3.68
CA LEU A 79 5.52 15.74 -3.28
C LEU A 79 4.21 15.82 -4.07
N ASP A 80 3.57 17.00 -4.15
CA ASP A 80 2.36 17.24 -4.95
C ASP A 80 2.54 16.85 -6.42
N ARG A 81 3.66 17.29 -7.02
CA ARG A 81 3.97 16.97 -8.41
C ARG A 81 4.19 15.47 -8.60
N ALA A 82 4.90 14.83 -7.66
CA ALA A 82 5.15 13.39 -7.72
C ALA A 82 3.87 12.57 -7.57
N VAL A 83 2.93 13.00 -6.72
CA VAL A 83 1.61 12.35 -6.54
C VAL A 83 0.80 12.39 -7.84
N LYS A 84 0.73 13.56 -8.49
CA LYS A 84 0.07 13.72 -9.80
C LYS A 84 0.66 12.80 -10.87
N ILE A 85 1.98 12.76 -10.95
CA ILE A 85 2.68 11.90 -11.90
C ILE A 85 2.42 10.42 -11.58
N PHE A 86 2.46 10.04 -10.30
CA PHE A 86 2.18 8.68 -9.87
C PHE A 86 0.77 8.26 -10.25
N TYR A 87 -0.25 9.05 -9.91
CA TYR A 87 -1.64 8.74 -10.22
C TYR A 87 -1.88 8.61 -11.73
N LYS A 88 -1.29 9.49 -12.54
CA LYS A 88 -1.34 9.38 -14.00
C LYS A 88 -0.76 8.05 -14.49
N ASN A 89 0.42 7.65 -14.02
CA ASN A 89 1.03 6.38 -14.39
C ASN A 89 0.22 5.17 -13.87
N TYR A 90 -0.45 5.31 -12.72
CA TYR A 90 -1.36 4.29 -12.20
C TYR A 90 -2.57 4.10 -13.13
N LEU A 91 -3.20 5.18 -13.59
CA LEU A 91 -4.27 5.10 -14.58
C LEU A 91 -3.78 4.48 -15.89
N ASP A 92 -2.57 4.80 -16.33
CA ASP A 92 -1.95 4.17 -17.49
C ASP A 92 -1.80 2.65 -17.29
N VAL A 93 -1.41 2.17 -16.11
CA VAL A 93 -1.38 0.74 -15.78
C VAL A 93 -2.76 0.10 -15.88
N VAL A 94 -3.78 0.72 -15.29
CA VAL A 94 -5.17 0.22 -15.33
C VAL A 94 -5.63 0.07 -16.78
N ASN A 95 -5.37 1.09 -17.60
CA ASN A 95 -5.69 1.13 -19.02
C ASN A 95 -4.94 0.07 -19.82
N VAL A 96 -3.62 -0.04 -19.65
CA VAL A 96 -2.79 -1.06 -20.32
C VAL A 96 -3.22 -2.47 -19.91
N LYS A 97 -3.63 -2.69 -18.66
CA LYS A 97 -4.16 -3.97 -18.20
C LYS A 97 -5.51 -4.30 -18.82
N ALA A 98 -6.41 -3.32 -18.94
CA ALA A 98 -7.69 -3.49 -19.64
C ALA A 98 -7.47 -3.80 -21.13
N ALA A 99 -6.52 -3.12 -21.77
CA ALA A 99 -6.09 -3.42 -23.13
C ALA A 99 -5.53 -4.84 -23.24
N LEU A 100 -4.62 -5.24 -22.34
CA LEU A 100 -4.04 -6.58 -22.33
C LEU A 100 -5.10 -7.67 -22.22
N ARG A 101 -6.06 -7.53 -21.30
CA ARG A 101 -7.19 -8.48 -21.16
C ARG A 101 -7.96 -8.63 -22.46
N SER A 102 -8.15 -7.53 -23.18
CA SER A 102 -8.91 -7.48 -24.43
C SER A 102 -8.13 -8.10 -25.59
N VAL A 103 -6.82 -7.79 -25.71
CA VAL A 103 -5.91 -8.44 -26.67
C VAL A 103 -5.80 -9.94 -26.39
N THR A 104 -5.68 -10.36 -25.13
CA THR A 104 -5.66 -11.79 -24.76
C THR A 104 -6.98 -12.49 -25.10
N ARG A 105 -8.13 -11.82 -24.95
CA ARG A 105 -9.42 -12.37 -25.38
C ARG A 105 -9.48 -12.55 -26.89
N ALA A 106 -9.06 -11.53 -27.66
CA ALA A 106 -8.95 -11.62 -29.12
C ALA A 106 -8.03 -12.79 -29.53
N HIS A 107 -6.86 -12.88 -28.91
CA HIS A 107 -5.89 -13.96 -29.15
C HIS A 107 -6.48 -15.35 -28.89
N ASN A 108 -7.14 -15.53 -27.74
CA ASN A 108 -7.77 -16.80 -27.38
C ASN A 108 -8.92 -17.19 -28.31
N LEU A 109 -9.69 -16.22 -28.82
CA LEU A 109 -10.75 -16.48 -29.81
C LEU A 109 -10.18 -16.98 -31.13
N MET A 110 -9.13 -16.33 -31.63
CA MET A 110 -8.43 -16.75 -32.85
C MET A 110 -7.75 -18.11 -32.70
N ALA A 111 -7.30 -18.47 -31.48
CA ALA A 111 -6.68 -19.76 -31.21
C ALA A 111 -7.67 -20.95 -31.16
N ARG A 112 -8.97 -20.69 -30.95
CA ARG A 112 -9.99 -21.73 -30.73
C ARG A 112 -10.51 -22.41 -32.01
N ASP A 113 -10.25 -21.86 -33.19
CA ASP A 113 -10.70 -22.48 -34.45
C ASP A 113 -9.65 -22.32 -35.57
N THR A 114 -8.72 -23.27 -35.62
CA THR A 114 -7.59 -23.30 -36.57
C THR A 114 -7.88 -24.09 -37.84
N ARG A 115 -9.14 -24.47 -38.10
CA ARG A 115 -9.52 -25.14 -39.36
C ARG A 115 -9.65 -24.13 -40.50
N ILE A 116 -8.56 -23.43 -40.77
CA ILE A 116 -8.23 -22.91 -42.09
C ILE A 116 -7.53 -24.06 -42.86
N GLY A 117 -8.13 -25.25 -42.83
CA GLY A 117 -7.61 -26.40 -43.56
C GLY A 117 -7.74 -26.11 -45.06
N GLY A 118 -6.77 -26.55 -45.86
CA GLY A 118 -6.59 -26.22 -47.28
C GLY A 118 -7.68 -26.70 -48.26
N GLY A 119 -8.95 -26.68 -47.86
CA GLY A 119 -10.12 -26.85 -48.71
C GLY A 119 -10.71 -25.52 -49.18
N GLU A 120 -11.65 -25.64 -50.12
CA GLU A 120 -12.40 -24.57 -50.80
C GLU A 120 -13.36 -23.77 -49.88
N TYR A 121 -13.40 -24.05 -48.58
CA TYR A 121 -14.39 -23.48 -47.65
C TYR A 121 -13.74 -22.89 -46.41
N ILE A 122 -14.28 -21.76 -45.93
CA ILE A 122 -13.96 -21.16 -44.64
C ILE A 122 -15.10 -21.48 -43.67
N ASN A 123 -14.77 -21.94 -42.46
CA ASN A 123 -15.75 -22.14 -41.40
C ASN A 123 -16.37 -20.78 -41.00
N ILE A 124 -17.70 -20.67 -41.00
CA ILE A 124 -18.42 -19.46 -40.55
C ILE A 124 -17.98 -19.06 -39.14
N ALA A 125 -17.74 -20.04 -38.25
CA ALA A 125 -17.25 -19.78 -36.90
C ALA A 125 -15.86 -19.11 -36.88
N ALA A 126 -14.99 -19.41 -37.85
CA ALA A 126 -13.68 -18.75 -37.95
C ALA A 126 -13.81 -17.28 -38.38
N VAL A 127 -14.80 -16.98 -39.23
CA VAL A 127 -15.12 -15.60 -39.64
C VAL A 127 -15.72 -14.81 -38.48
N GLU A 128 -16.66 -15.41 -37.74
CA GLU A 128 -17.23 -14.80 -36.53
C GLU A 128 -16.15 -14.53 -35.47
N ASN A 129 -15.27 -15.51 -35.20
CA ASN A 129 -14.15 -15.35 -34.28
C ASN A 129 -13.22 -14.21 -34.70
N MET A 130 -12.96 -14.03 -36.00
CA MET A 130 -12.19 -12.90 -36.51
C MET A 130 -12.87 -11.56 -36.21
N PHE A 131 -14.16 -11.41 -36.53
CA PHE A 131 -14.89 -10.17 -36.26
C PHE A 131 -14.96 -9.85 -34.76
N PHE A 132 -15.22 -10.85 -33.91
CA PHE A 132 -15.18 -10.65 -32.45
C PHE A 132 -13.77 -10.28 -31.96
N SER A 133 -12.72 -10.86 -32.55
CA SER A 133 -11.34 -10.53 -32.20
C SER A 133 -10.95 -9.11 -32.58
N LEU A 134 -11.39 -8.65 -33.76
CA LEU A 134 -11.23 -7.26 -34.19
C LEU A 134 -11.99 -6.30 -33.26
N HIS A 135 -13.22 -6.65 -32.86
CA HIS A 135 -13.96 -5.86 -31.87
C HIS A 135 -13.23 -5.74 -30.53
N PHE A 136 -12.63 -6.83 -30.04
CA PHE A 136 -11.80 -6.78 -28.82
C PHE A 136 -10.51 -5.97 -29.00
N LEU A 137 -9.94 -5.92 -30.22
CA LEU A 137 -8.81 -5.03 -30.53
C LEU A 137 -9.23 -3.56 -30.52
N ASP A 138 -10.40 -3.20 -31.06
CA ASP A 138 -10.93 -1.85 -30.99
C ASP A 138 -11.19 -1.42 -29.54
N LEU A 139 -11.77 -2.32 -28.74
CA LEU A 139 -11.95 -2.10 -27.31
C LEU A 139 -10.60 -1.94 -26.59
N ALA A 140 -9.59 -2.76 -26.92
CA ALA A 140 -8.24 -2.63 -26.38
C ALA A 140 -7.62 -1.27 -26.73
N HIS A 141 -7.81 -0.79 -27.97
CA HIS A 141 -7.33 0.50 -28.43
C HIS A 141 -8.07 1.67 -27.74
N SER A 142 -9.36 1.51 -27.40
CA SER A 142 -10.11 2.51 -26.63
C SER A 142 -9.52 2.72 -25.22
N TYR A 143 -9.00 1.65 -24.61
CA TYR A 143 -8.30 1.74 -23.32
C TYR A 143 -6.86 2.25 -23.48
N TRP A 144 -6.15 1.79 -24.51
CA TRP A 144 -4.75 2.17 -24.75
C TRP A 144 -4.53 2.62 -26.20
N PRO A 145 -4.65 3.93 -26.49
CA PRO A 145 -4.53 4.45 -27.85
C PRO A 145 -3.16 4.24 -28.52
N ASN A 146 -2.13 3.91 -27.74
CA ASN A 146 -0.80 3.59 -28.26
C ASN A 146 -0.70 2.17 -28.84
N LEU A 147 -1.74 1.33 -28.65
CA LEU A 147 -1.84 0.01 -29.25
C LEU A 147 -1.91 0.13 -30.78
N LYS A 148 -1.11 -0.67 -31.49
CA LYS A 148 -1.16 -0.69 -32.95
C LYS A 148 -2.53 -1.18 -33.43
N ARG A 149 -2.96 -0.70 -34.59
CA ARG A 149 -4.18 -1.16 -35.25
C ARG A 149 -3.84 -2.10 -36.40
N ILE A 150 -4.70 -3.08 -36.63
CA ILE A 150 -4.71 -3.85 -37.87
C ILE A 150 -5.55 -3.07 -38.87
N GLU A 151 -5.01 -2.82 -40.06
CA GLU A 151 -5.79 -2.29 -41.17
C GLU A 151 -6.69 -3.40 -41.74
N ILE A 152 -8.00 -3.18 -41.71
CA ILE A 152 -8.97 -4.06 -42.37
C ILE A 152 -8.96 -3.70 -43.86
N SER A 153 -8.86 -4.70 -44.73
CA SER A 153 -8.94 -4.46 -46.16
C SER A 153 -10.35 -3.98 -46.53
N ASN A 154 -10.46 -2.88 -47.29
CA ASN A 154 -11.75 -2.36 -47.82
C ASN A 154 -12.58 -3.43 -48.56
N LEU A 155 -11.95 -4.51 -49.03
CA LEU A 155 -12.62 -5.65 -49.68
C LEU A 155 -13.44 -6.52 -48.72
N LEU A 156 -13.15 -6.46 -47.41
CA LEU A 156 -13.91 -7.13 -46.34
C LEU A 156 -15.06 -6.27 -45.81
N GLU A 157 -15.00 -4.95 -46.01
CA GLU A 157 -16.03 -3.99 -45.56
C GLU A 157 -17.22 -3.87 -46.54
N SER A 158 -17.09 -4.37 -47.78
CA SER A 158 -18.17 -4.29 -48.76
C SER A 158 -19.28 -5.31 -48.50
N ASP A 159 -20.50 -4.84 -48.20
CA ASP A 159 -21.74 -5.59 -47.88
C ASP A 159 -22.20 -6.69 -48.87
N LYS A 160 -21.45 -6.95 -49.94
CA LYS A 160 -21.80 -7.96 -50.95
C LYS A 160 -21.17 -9.31 -50.63
N PHE A 161 -21.70 -9.98 -49.61
CA PHE A 161 -21.41 -11.38 -49.25
C PHE A 161 -22.01 -12.41 -50.23
N SER A 162 -22.65 -11.98 -51.31
CA SER A 162 -23.46 -12.85 -52.20
C SER A 162 -22.66 -13.81 -53.08
N SER A 163 -21.32 -13.69 -53.16
CA SER A 163 -20.47 -14.67 -53.84
C SER A 163 -19.00 -14.56 -53.37
N ILE A 164 -18.52 -15.54 -52.60
CA ILE A 164 -17.11 -15.64 -52.22
C ILE A 164 -16.34 -16.17 -53.43
N SER A 165 -15.65 -15.30 -54.17
CA SER A 165 -14.66 -15.75 -55.16
C SER A 165 -13.45 -16.34 -54.44
N THR A 166 -12.71 -17.25 -55.10
CA THR A 166 -11.45 -17.81 -54.59
C THR A 166 -10.47 -16.71 -54.14
N ALA A 167 -10.37 -15.62 -54.90
CA ALA A 167 -9.57 -14.45 -54.54
C ALA A 167 -10.00 -13.77 -53.21
N ARG A 168 -11.30 -13.68 -52.92
CA ARG A 168 -11.81 -13.13 -51.64
C ARG A 168 -11.57 -14.11 -50.49
N LEU A 169 -11.67 -15.41 -50.76
CA LEU A 169 -11.38 -16.47 -49.80
C LEU A 169 -9.90 -16.44 -49.39
N ASP A 170 -8.99 -16.24 -50.35
CA ASP A 170 -7.56 -16.10 -50.08
C ASP A 170 -7.22 -14.82 -49.29
N ILE A 171 -7.90 -13.70 -49.58
CA ILE A 171 -7.78 -12.45 -48.80
C ILE A 171 -8.21 -12.68 -47.34
N LEU A 172 -9.34 -13.36 -47.12
CA LEU A 172 -9.85 -13.64 -45.78
C LEU A 172 -8.92 -14.60 -45.01
N LYS A 173 -8.41 -15.66 -45.65
CA LYS A 173 -7.39 -16.54 -45.07
C LYS A 173 -6.13 -15.79 -44.68
N SER A 174 -5.64 -14.91 -45.56
CA SER A 174 -4.47 -14.06 -45.29
C SER A 174 -4.72 -13.10 -44.14
N HIS A 175 -5.91 -12.48 -44.07
CA HIS A 175 -6.24 -11.53 -43.02
C HIS A 175 -6.38 -12.19 -41.64
N ILE A 176 -6.97 -13.39 -41.58
CA ILE A 176 -7.04 -14.20 -40.36
C ILE A 176 -5.63 -14.55 -39.88
N ALA A 177 -4.75 -15.02 -40.78
CA ALA A 177 -3.36 -15.34 -40.45
C ALA A 177 -2.56 -14.11 -39.98
N ASN A 178 -2.73 -12.96 -40.65
CA ASN A 178 -2.10 -11.70 -40.26
C ASN A 178 -2.57 -11.23 -38.90
N THR A 179 -3.88 -11.35 -38.60
CA THR A 179 -4.47 -10.99 -37.31
C THR A 179 -3.92 -11.86 -36.19
N GLN A 180 -3.79 -13.17 -36.43
CA GLN A 180 -3.24 -14.10 -35.45
C GLN A 180 -1.75 -13.80 -35.16
N ASN A 181 -0.96 -13.54 -36.20
CA ASN A 181 0.45 -13.15 -36.06
C ASN A 181 0.60 -11.80 -35.34
N PHE A 182 -0.24 -10.83 -35.65
CA PHE A 182 -0.29 -9.55 -34.95
C PHE A 182 -0.57 -9.75 -33.46
N LEU A 183 -1.63 -10.49 -33.12
CA LEU A 183 -2.03 -10.74 -31.73
C LEU A 183 -0.94 -11.44 -30.93
N ASN A 184 -0.24 -12.42 -31.52
CA ASN A 184 0.90 -13.09 -30.88
C ASN A 184 1.99 -12.08 -30.45
N ASN A 185 2.32 -11.13 -31.31
CA ASN A 185 3.33 -10.11 -31.03
C ASN A 185 2.82 -9.01 -30.09
N GLU A 186 1.54 -8.67 -30.18
CA GLU A 186 0.95 -7.57 -29.43
C GLU A 186 0.74 -7.93 -27.96
N VAL A 187 0.39 -9.20 -27.64
CA VAL A 187 0.35 -9.67 -26.24
C VAL A 187 1.71 -9.47 -25.55
N ALA A 188 2.81 -9.85 -26.21
CA ALA A 188 4.15 -9.68 -25.67
C ALA A 188 4.50 -8.19 -25.51
N THR A 189 4.16 -7.36 -26.50
CA THR A 189 4.42 -5.92 -26.49
C THR A 189 3.68 -5.20 -25.37
N VAL A 190 2.37 -5.46 -25.21
CA VAL A 190 1.55 -4.87 -24.15
C VAL A 190 2.03 -5.34 -22.77
N THR A 191 2.41 -6.62 -22.64
CA THR A 191 2.97 -7.16 -21.39
C THR A 191 4.28 -6.46 -21.00
N LEU A 192 5.19 -6.26 -21.95
CA LEU A 192 6.44 -5.52 -21.72
C LEU A 192 6.17 -4.05 -21.36
N SER A 193 5.20 -3.42 -22.02
CA SER A 193 4.81 -2.05 -21.69
C SER A 193 4.26 -1.96 -20.27
N LEU A 194 3.42 -2.92 -19.88
CA LEU A 194 2.86 -3.01 -18.53
C LEU A 194 3.98 -3.14 -17.48
N GLN A 195 4.95 -4.03 -17.71
CA GLN A 195 6.09 -4.20 -16.81
C GLN A 195 6.90 -2.91 -16.66
N LYS A 196 7.21 -2.22 -17.77
CA LYS A 196 7.94 -0.94 -17.73
C LYS A 196 7.18 0.13 -16.95
N THR A 197 5.85 0.18 -17.06
CA THR A 197 5.04 1.15 -16.31
C THR A 197 5.03 0.79 -14.81
N PHE A 198 4.98 -0.50 -14.45
CA PHE A 198 5.13 -0.92 -13.06
C PHE A 198 6.49 -0.56 -12.46
N GLU A 199 7.59 -0.79 -13.18
CA GLU A 199 8.94 -0.41 -12.74
C GLU A 199 9.04 1.10 -12.48
N LYS A 200 8.44 1.93 -13.37
CA LYS A 200 8.37 3.39 -13.15
C LYS A 200 7.56 3.74 -11.91
N LEU A 201 6.43 3.09 -11.67
CA LEU A 201 5.62 3.32 -10.47
C LEU A 201 6.36 2.91 -9.20
N ASP A 202 7.14 1.83 -9.21
CA ASP A 202 7.97 1.42 -8.07
C ASP A 202 9.05 2.46 -7.73
N VAL A 203 9.72 3.01 -8.76
CA VAL A 203 10.68 4.11 -8.58
C VAL A 203 9.99 5.35 -8.01
N LEU A 204 8.84 5.74 -8.57
CA LEU A 204 8.06 6.88 -8.09
C LEU A 204 7.56 6.69 -6.64
N SER A 205 7.14 5.47 -6.28
CA SER A 205 6.76 5.09 -4.91
C SER A 205 7.90 5.36 -3.92
N ASN A 206 9.11 4.92 -4.26
CA ASN A 206 10.29 5.16 -3.45
C ASN A 206 10.64 6.65 -3.36
N GLN A 207 10.47 7.40 -4.46
CA GLN A 207 10.68 8.85 -4.48
C GLN A 207 9.67 9.59 -3.60
N LEU A 208 8.38 9.23 -3.65
CA LEU A 208 7.35 9.77 -2.76
C LEU A 208 7.68 9.51 -1.29
N ALA A 209 8.09 8.28 -0.97
CA ALA A 209 8.50 7.93 0.39
C ALA A 209 9.78 8.66 0.86
N ASN A 210 10.68 9.04 -0.05
CA ASN A 210 11.84 9.87 0.25
C ASN A 210 11.46 11.34 0.45
N ALA A 211 10.65 11.91 -0.44
CA ALA A 211 10.22 13.30 -0.36
C ALA A 211 9.44 13.56 0.93
N ARG A 212 8.52 12.67 1.29
CA ARG A 212 7.80 12.73 2.56
C ARG A 212 8.72 12.71 3.78
N LEU A 213 9.73 11.84 3.77
CA LEU A 213 10.71 11.79 4.86
C LEU A 213 11.34 13.17 5.06
N ARG A 214 11.74 13.83 3.98
CA ARG A 214 12.35 15.17 4.03
C ARG A 214 11.39 16.23 4.57
N VAL A 215 10.12 16.20 4.15
CA VAL A 215 9.09 17.10 4.71
C VAL A 215 8.95 16.91 6.22
N LEU A 216 8.92 15.66 6.69
CA LEU A 216 8.79 15.37 8.13
C LEU A 216 10.06 15.69 8.92
N GLU A 217 11.24 15.44 8.36
CA GLU A 217 12.52 15.83 8.98
C GLU A 217 12.60 17.35 9.17
N SER A 218 12.24 18.14 8.14
CA SER A 218 12.19 19.60 8.21
C SER A 218 11.15 20.08 9.23
N ARG A 219 9.93 19.54 9.22
CA ARG A 219 8.90 19.86 10.22
C ARG A 219 9.34 19.57 11.65
N LEU A 220 9.95 18.41 11.88
CA LEU A 220 10.47 18.03 13.20
C LEU A 220 11.56 18.99 13.66
N GLN A 221 12.49 19.34 12.77
CA GLN A 221 13.55 20.28 13.07
C GLN A 221 12.99 21.66 13.50
N THR A 222 11.98 22.16 12.78
CA THR A 222 11.30 23.41 13.11
C THR A 222 10.53 23.33 14.42
N ALA A 223 9.87 22.20 14.70
CA ALA A 223 9.09 22.01 15.92
C ALA A 223 9.94 21.84 17.19
N THR A 224 11.13 21.23 17.09
CA THR A 224 11.98 20.95 18.25
C THR A 224 13.11 21.96 18.45
N ASN A 225 13.34 22.90 17.52
CA ASN A 225 14.49 23.82 17.52
C ASN A 225 15.85 23.11 17.68
N ASP A 226 15.92 21.83 17.33
CA ASP A 226 17.13 21.00 17.45
C ASP A 226 17.94 21.00 16.15
N ALA A 227 19.21 20.59 16.24
CA ALA A 227 20.02 20.28 15.06
C ALA A 227 19.35 19.19 14.19
N PRO A 228 19.58 19.17 12.86
CA PRO A 228 18.97 18.19 11.96
C PRO A 228 19.25 16.76 12.44
N ARG A 229 18.21 16.08 12.93
CA ARG A 229 18.30 14.68 13.35
C ARG A 229 18.19 13.82 12.10
N ILE A 230 19.32 13.28 11.64
CA ILE A 230 19.33 12.25 10.60
C ILE A 230 18.64 11.02 11.19
N LEU A 231 17.45 10.67 10.69
CA LEU A 231 16.76 9.46 11.10
C LEU A 231 17.61 8.25 10.73
N GLN A 232 17.93 7.42 11.72
CA GLN A 232 18.60 6.14 11.48
C GLN A 232 17.75 5.29 10.52
N PRO A 233 18.36 4.56 9.56
CA PRO A 233 17.62 3.80 8.54
C PRO A 233 16.52 2.88 9.10
N GLY A 234 16.75 2.24 10.27
CA GLY A 234 15.75 1.38 10.91
C GLY A 234 14.54 2.14 11.49
N SER A 235 14.74 3.39 11.94
CA SER A 235 13.66 4.25 12.46
C SER A 235 12.74 4.74 11.33
N ARG A 236 13.31 4.93 10.14
CA ARG A 236 12.57 5.30 8.94
C ARG A 236 11.53 4.25 8.56
N ASP A 237 11.89 2.97 8.59
CA ASP A 237 10.95 1.91 8.22
C ASP A 237 9.83 1.72 9.24
N LEU A 238 10.10 2.00 10.53
CA LEU A 238 9.08 1.98 11.58
C LEU A 238 8.05 3.10 11.39
N LEU A 239 8.48 4.33 11.10
CA LEU A 239 7.60 5.49 10.96
C LEU A 239 6.69 5.43 9.73
N PHE A 240 7.12 4.77 8.65
CA PHE A 240 6.43 4.82 7.34
C PHE A 240 5.96 3.46 6.82
N LYS A 241 5.93 2.43 7.67
CA LYS A 241 5.67 1.05 7.24
C LYS A 241 4.32 0.89 6.53
N LEU A 242 3.25 1.44 7.12
CA LEU A 242 1.88 1.28 6.59
C LEU A 242 1.75 1.94 5.23
N ASP A 243 2.29 3.15 5.09
CA ASP A 243 2.19 3.93 3.86
C ASP A 243 3.06 3.37 2.74
N LYS A 244 4.29 2.94 3.06
CA LYS A 244 5.13 2.19 2.11
C LYS A 244 4.44 0.90 1.66
N THR A 245 3.76 0.22 2.58
CA THR A 245 3.01 -1.00 2.26
C THR A 245 1.81 -0.67 1.36
N PHE A 246 1.07 0.40 1.65
CA PHE A 246 -0.01 0.88 0.79
C PHE A 246 0.49 1.20 -0.62
N LEU A 247 1.49 2.08 -0.76
CA LEU A 247 2.04 2.47 -2.05
C LEU A 247 2.58 1.26 -2.82
N LYS A 248 3.26 0.32 -2.14
CA LYS A 248 3.71 -0.94 -2.73
C LYS A 248 2.54 -1.82 -3.17
N ASN A 249 1.46 -1.89 -2.41
CA ASN A 249 0.27 -2.64 -2.78
C ASN A 249 -0.46 -2.02 -3.97
N VAL A 250 -0.45 -0.69 -4.10
CA VAL A 250 -0.95 0.02 -5.29
C VAL A 250 -0.08 -0.32 -6.52
N VAL A 251 1.25 -0.28 -6.39
CA VAL A 251 2.18 -0.71 -7.46
C VAL A 251 1.95 -2.18 -7.84
N GLN A 252 1.62 -3.05 -6.89
CA GLN A 252 1.33 -4.46 -7.16
C GLN A 252 -0.12 -4.73 -7.59
N ASP A 253 -0.92 -3.68 -7.78
CA ASP A 253 -2.32 -3.75 -8.18
C ASP A 253 -3.18 -4.62 -7.22
N LYS A 254 -2.78 -4.64 -5.94
CA LYS A 254 -3.54 -5.27 -4.84
C LYS A 254 -4.57 -4.32 -4.25
N VAL A 255 -4.38 -3.02 -4.46
CA VAL A 255 -5.24 -1.94 -4.00
C VAL A 255 -5.58 -1.06 -5.20
N ALA A 256 -6.86 -0.86 -5.44
CA ALA A 256 -7.35 0.10 -6.42
C ALA A 256 -7.44 1.49 -5.77
N VAL A 257 -7.06 2.52 -6.53
CA VAL A 257 -7.04 3.91 -6.05
C VAL A 257 -8.05 4.71 -6.85
N SER A 258 -8.89 5.45 -6.14
CA SER A 258 -9.99 6.20 -6.77
C SER A 258 -9.54 7.54 -7.33
N ASN A 259 -8.60 8.22 -6.65
CA ASN A 259 -8.18 9.58 -6.96
C ASN A 259 -6.73 9.87 -6.53
N GLU A 260 -6.20 11.05 -6.92
CA GLU A 260 -4.87 11.52 -6.52
C GLU A 260 -4.72 11.68 -5.00
N GLU A 261 -5.81 12.04 -4.31
CA GLU A 261 -5.81 12.35 -2.88
C GLU A 261 -5.51 11.13 -2.02
N GLU A 262 -6.00 9.93 -2.36
CA GLU A 262 -5.67 8.70 -1.64
C GLU A 262 -4.16 8.42 -1.66
N ILE A 263 -3.51 8.68 -2.80
CA ILE A 263 -2.05 8.55 -2.94
C ILE A 263 -1.35 9.63 -2.15
N GLY A 264 -1.82 10.87 -2.23
CA GLY A 264 -1.24 11.97 -1.49
C GLY A 264 -1.37 11.80 0.02
N ARG A 265 -2.51 11.30 0.54
CA ARG A 265 -2.70 10.99 1.96
C ARG A 265 -1.67 9.97 2.44
N ALA A 266 -1.50 8.87 1.69
CA ALA A 266 -0.45 7.89 1.98
C ALA A 266 0.97 8.49 1.84
N ALA A 267 1.16 9.42 0.91
CA ALA A 267 2.41 10.17 0.77
C ALA A 267 2.59 11.26 1.83
N GLY A 268 1.66 11.43 2.78
CA GLY A 268 1.74 12.41 3.87
C GLY A 268 1.36 13.83 3.47
N LEU A 269 0.69 14.02 2.34
CA LEU A 269 0.01 15.28 2.03
C LEU A 269 -1.22 15.40 2.93
N ASN A 270 -1.22 16.44 3.74
CA ASN A 270 -2.41 16.87 4.46
C ASN A 270 -3.31 17.59 3.46
N TYR A 271 -4.19 16.84 2.79
CA TYR A 271 -5.40 17.45 2.25
C TYR A 271 -6.23 17.82 3.48
N LEU A 272 -6.17 19.08 3.88
CA LEU A 272 -7.20 19.60 4.77
C LEU A 272 -8.50 19.44 4.00
N ASP A 273 -9.31 18.44 4.37
CA ASP A 273 -10.74 18.52 4.11
C ASP A 273 -11.15 19.87 4.69
N TYR A 274 -11.59 20.80 3.84
CA TYR A 274 -11.91 22.19 4.18
C TYR A 274 -12.98 22.33 5.30
N GLU A 275 -13.44 21.22 5.87
CA GLU A 275 -14.35 21.14 7.01
C GLU A 275 -13.65 21.18 8.38
N PHE A 276 -12.34 20.92 8.48
CA PHE A 276 -11.59 21.03 9.75
C PHE A 276 -10.99 22.43 9.91
N SER A 277 -11.86 23.42 10.11
CA SER A 277 -11.48 24.84 10.25
C SER A 277 -10.89 25.21 11.62
N SER A 278 -10.56 24.25 12.49
CA SER A 278 -9.98 24.54 13.82
C SER A 278 -9.09 23.43 14.37
N LEU A 279 -8.05 23.81 15.13
CA LEU A 279 -7.15 22.91 15.85
C LEU A 279 -7.92 21.91 16.75
N ASP A 280 -9.04 22.37 17.34
CA ASP A 280 -9.91 21.58 18.20
C ASP A 280 -10.54 20.37 17.47
N SER A 281 -10.82 20.53 16.18
CA SER A 281 -11.43 19.47 15.36
C SER A 281 -10.44 18.36 14.98
N VAL A 282 -9.14 18.66 14.92
CA VAL A 282 -8.07 17.67 14.71
C VAL A 282 -7.77 16.91 16.01
N VAL A 283 -7.77 17.61 17.15
CA VAL A 283 -7.58 17.00 18.48
C VAL A 283 -8.76 16.08 18.84
N ALA A 284 -9.99 16.46 18.47
CA ALA A 284 -11.19 15.64 18.70
C ALA A 284 -11.27 14.39 17.80
N ALA A 285 -10.53 14.34 16.69
CA ALA A 285 -10.50 13.19 15.77
C ALA A 285 -9.47 12.11 16.18
N LEU A 286 -8.60 12.41 17.16
CA LEU A 286 -7.74 11.41 17.77
C LEU A 286 -8.63 10.45 18.58
N PRO A 287 -8.42 9.11 18.49
CA PRO A 287 -9.24 8.16 19.22
C PRO A 287 -9.20 8.47 20.72
N PRO A 288 -10.34 8.46 21.43
CA PRO A 288 -10.36 8.70 22.86
C PRO A 288 -9.54 7.62 23.57
N ASP A 289 -8.82 8.06 24.60
CA ASP A 289 -7.88 7.30 25.44
C ASP A 289 -8.19 5.80 25.59
N TYR A 290 -7.17 4.96 25.37
CA TYR A 290 -7.11 3.54 25.78
C TYR A 290 -6.03 3.35 26.83
#